data_AF-A0A1F8NFP4-F1
#
_entry.id   AF-A0A1F8NFP4-F1
#
_cell.length_a   1.000
_cell.length_b   1.000
_cell.length_c   1.000
_cell.angle_alpha   90.00
_cell.angle_beta   90.00
_cell.angle_gamma   90.00
#
_symmetry.space_group_name_H-M   'P 1'
#
loop_
_entity.id
_entity.type
_entity.pdbx_description
1 polymer ?
#
loop_
_entity_poly.entity_id
_entity_poly.type
_entity_poly.pdbx_seq_one_letter_code
_entity_poly.pdbx_strand_id
1 'polypeptide(L)'
;MQDPVVDELVGLLREVTGQGNAYGEMGSGDFGPVVRLEWGAKLFGLGVIRADCGIHGKDEFAYRRDIEDLAVVISRFIAPD
;
A
#
# COMPACT_ATOMS: atom_id res chain seq x y z
N MET A 1 -12.68 -9.90 8.60
CA MET A 1 -13.03 -10.87 7.54
C MET A 1 -11.80 -10.94 6.64
N GLN A 2 -11.19 -12.12 6.49
CA GLN A 2 -10.04 -12.30 5.58
C GLN A 2 -10.48 -12.00 4.15
N ASP A 3 -9.71 -11.19 3.46
CA ASP A 3 -9.99 -10.75 2.10
C ASP A 3 -8.90 -11.34 1.19
N PRO A 4 -9.23 -12.23 0.25
CA PRO A 4 -8.24 -12.91 -0.58
C PRO A 4 -7.29 -11.94 -1.32
N VAL A 5 -7.80 -10.78 -1.74
CA VAL A 5 -7.01 -9.75 -2.42
C VAL A 5 -6.00 -9.09 -1.47
N VAL A 6 -6.40 -8.89 -0.22
CA VAL A 6 -5.50 -8.37 0.83
C VAL A 6 -4.46 -9.43 1.20
N ASP A 7 -4.86 -10.69 1.31
CA ASP A 7 -3.95 -11.79 1.63
C ASP A 7 -2.88 -11.97 0.53
N GLU A 8 -3.26 -11.87 -0.74
CA GLU A 8 -2.35 -11.87 -1.89
C GLU A 8 -1.34 -10.71 -1.81
N LEU A 9 -1.84 -9.48 -1.58
CA LEU A 9 -0.99 -8.30 -1.48
C LEU A 9 -0.02 -8.38 -0.30
N VAL A 10 -0.47 -8.90 0.85
CA VAL A 10 0.40 -9.15 2.03
C VAL A 10 1.46 -10.21 1.73
N GLY A 11 1.11 -11.24 0.94
CA GLY A 11 2.07 -12.22 0.44
C GLY A 11 3.17 -11.57 -0.39
N LEU A 12 2.81 -10.78 -1.39
CA LEU A 12 3.76 -10.03 -2.24
C LEU A 12 4.64 -9.07 -1.43
N LEU A 13 4.07 -8.34 -0.48
CA LEU A 13 4.83 -7.47 0.41
C LEU A 13 5.90 -8.25 1.18
N ARG A 14 5.54 -9.41 1.73
CA ARG A 14 6.46 -10.28 2.46
C ARG A 14 7.57 -10.83 1.57
N GLU A 15 7.25 -11.22 0.34
CA GLU A 15 8.24 -11.73 -0.61
C GLU A 15 9.25 -10.66 -1.04
N VAL A 16 8.79 -9.43 -1.31
CA VAL A 16 9.64 -8.36 -1.83
C VAL A 16 10.47 -7.71 -0.71
N THR A 17 9.85 -7.45 0.44
CA THR A 17 10.47 -6.65 1.52
C THR A 17 10.97 -7.47 2.71
N GLY A 18 10.61 -8.76 2.78
CA GLY A 18 10.81 -9.59 3.97
C GLY A 18 9.85 -9.27 5.13
N GLN A 19 8.99 -8.26 4.97
CA GLN A 19 8.00 -7.82 5.95
C GLN A 19 6.61 -7.77 5.31
N GLY A 20 5.56 -8.03 6.08
CA GLY A 20 4.20 -7.99 5.52
C GLY A 20 3.16 -7.94 6.62
N ASN A 21 2.26 -6.97 6.52
CA ASN A 21 1.13 -6.80 7.41
C ASN A 21 0.01 -6.02 6.70
N ALA A 22 -1.22 -6.15 7.18
CA ALA A 22 -2.35 -5.35 6.75
C ALA A 22 -2.77 -4.45 7.91
N TYR A 23 -2.87 -3.15 7.64
CA TYR A 23 -3.35 -2.17 8.60
C TYR A 23 -4.74 -1.68 8.18
N GLY A 24 -5.56 -1.29 9.16
CA GLY A 24 -6.86 -0.70 8.90
C GLY A 24 -6.75 0.64 8.15
N GLU A 25 -7.88 1.15 7.68
CA GLU A 25 -7.94 2.44 7.00
C GLU A 25 -7.41 3.56 7.92
N MET A 26 -6.45 4.33 7.43
CA MET A 26 -5.81 5.44 8.17
C MET A 26 -6.60 6.76 8.05
N GLY A 27 -7.86 6.71 7.58
CA GLY A 27 -8.79 7.84 7.54
C GLY A 27 -8.39 8.99 6.60
N SER A 28 -7.43 8.77 5.71
CA SER A 28 -6.91 9.77 4.76
C SER A 28 -6.76 9.15 3.37
N GLY A 29 -7.11 9.91 2.32
CA GLY A 29 -7.06 9.47 0.92
C GLY A 29 -8.27 9.97 0.11
N ASP A 30 -8.06 10.18 -1.19
CA ASP A 30 -9.01 10.91 -2.04
C ASP A 30 -10.28 10.11 -2.39
N PHE A 31 -10.22 8.77 -2.34
CA PHE A 31 -11.20 7.91 -3.04
C PHE A 31 -12.15 7.12 -2.13
N GLY A 32 -12.05 7.23 -0.81
CA GLY A 32 -12.84 6.43 0.13
C GLY A 32 -14.36 6.46 -0.14
N PRO A 33 -14.99 7.65 -0.21
CA PRO A 33 -16.44 7.76 -0.46
C PRO A 33 -16.86 7.24 -1.83
N VAL A 34 -16.17 7.61 -2.91
CA VAL A 34 -16.52 7.18 -4.28
C VAL A 34 -16.42 5.66 -4.42
N VAL A 35 -15.31 5.06 -3.96
CA VAL A 35 -15.09 3.61 -4.11
C VAL A 35 -16.16 2.81 -3.36
N ARG A 36 -16.54 3.26 -2.16
CA ARG A 36 -17.49 2.53 -1.30
C ARG A 36 -18.95 2.80 -1.66
N LEU A 37 -19.32 4.06 -1.91
CA LEU A 37 -20.72 4.48 -2.06
C LEU A 37 -21.21 4.38 -3.50
N GLU A 38 -20.32 4.55 -4.49
CA GLU A 38 -20.71 4.58 -5.90
C GLU A 38 -20.29 3.31 -6.64
N TRP A 39 -19.02 2.89 -6.50
CA TRP A 39 -18.50 1.75 -7.26
C TRP A 39 -18.79 0.39 -6.62
N GLY A 40 -19.17 0.37 -5.33
CA GLY A 40 -19.36 -0.87 -4.57
C GLY A 40 -18.09 -1.73 -4.51
N ALA A 41 -16.92 -1.09 -4.64
CA ALA A 41 -15.63 -1.74 -4.75
C ALA A 41 -14.85 -1.68 -3.43
N LYS A 42 -13.71 -2.37 -3.41
CA LYS A 42 -12.78 -2.35 -2.28
C LYS A 42 -11.65 -1.37 -2.55
N LEU A 43 -11.24 -0.65 -1.52
CA LEU A 43 -10.10 0.27 -1.55
C LEU A 43 -8.99 -0.28 -0.66
N PHE A 44 -7.78 -0.31 -1.19
CA PHE A 44 -6.55 -0.52 -0.45
C PHE A 44 -5.55 0.55 -0.85
N GLY A 45 -4.76 1.01 0.13
CA GLY A 45 -3.71 2.00 -0.06
C GLY A 45 -2.35 1.36 0.15
N LEU A 46 -1.39 1.71 -0.72
CA LEU A 46 0.01 1.35 -0.60
C LEU A 46 0.85 2.62 -0.63
N GLY A 47 1.92 2.65 0.14
CA GLY A 47 2.83 3.78 0.20
C GLY A 47 4.08 3.43 0.98
N VAL A 48 5.10 4.27 0.85
CA VAL A 48 6.34 4.16 1.62
C VAL A 48 6.25 5.11 2.81
N ILE A 49 6.25 4.56 4.01
CA ILE A 49 6.14 5.36 5.24
C ILE A 49 7.14 4.82 6.25
N ARG A 50 8.05 5.68 6.69
CA ARG A 50 8.87 5.46 7.87
C ARG A 50 8.80 6.68 8.77
N ALA A 51 9.03 6.46 10.07
CA ALA A 51 8.92 7.51 11.08
C ALA A 51 9.91 8.67 10.86
N ASP A 52 11.06 8.40 10.23
CA ASP A 52 12.10 9.37 9.92
C ASP A 52 11.87 10.13 8.61
N CYS A 53 11.03 9.61 7.70
CA CYS A 53 10.74 10.24 6.40
C CYS A 53 10.04 11.60 6.51
N GLY A 54 9.44 11.92 7.66
CA GLY A 54 8.94 13.26 7.95
C GLY A 54 7.77 13.72 7.07
N ILE A 55 6.74 12.88 6.88
CA ILE A 55 5.52 13.26 6.13
C ILE A 55 4.94 14.56 6.70
N HIS A 56 4.69 15.56 5.85
CA HIS A 56 4.29 16.94 6.22
C HIS A 56 5.40 17.79 6.87
N GLY A 57 6.64 17.32 6.88
CA GLY A 57 7.81 18.01 7.42
C GLY A 57 8.56 18.83 6.38
N LYS A 58 9.50 19.66 6.87
CA LYS A 58 10.33 20.51 6.00
C LYS A 58 11.34 19.72 5.16
N ASP A 59 11.86 18.63 5.73
CA ASP A 59 12.90 17.79 5.13
C ASP A 59 12.32 16.41 4.78
N GLU A 60 11.11 16.39 4.22
CA GLU A 60 10.43 15.15 3.83
C GLU A 60 11.23 14.39 2.76
N PHE A 61 11.40 13.08 2.96
CA PHE A 61 12.12 12.23 2.01
C PHE A 61 11.57 10.81 1.98
N ALA A 62 11.99 10.04 0.98
CA ALA A 62 11.75 8.61 0.92
C ALA A 62 13.06 7.88 0.59
N TYR A 63 13.22 6.66 1.12
CA TYR A 63 14.33 5.81 0.74
C TYR A 63 14.12 5.28 -0.67
N ARG A 64 15.13 5.43 -1.54
CA ARG A 64 15.06 4.93 -2.92
C ARG A 64 14.70 3.45 -2.97
N ARG A 65 15.24 2.66 -2.05
CA ARG A 65 14.97 1.22 -1.99
C ARG A 65 13.50 0.92 -1.73
N ASP A 66 12.85 1.68 -0.85
CA ASP A 66 11.43 1.49 -0.54
C ASP A 66 10.56 1.80 -1.77
N ILE A 67 10.94 2.80 -2.58
CA ILE A 67 10.28 3.12 -3.85
C ILE A 67 10.46 1.98 -4.87
N GLU A 68 11.68 1.44 -4.99
CA GLU A 68 11.99 0.30 -5.86
C GLU A 68 11.16 -0.93 -5.47
N ASP A 69 11.11 -1.25 -4.17
CA ASP A 69 10.35 -2.39 -3.66
C ASP A 69 8.84 -2.19 -3.86
N LEU A 70 8.30 -0.99 -3.62
CA LEU A 70 6.91 -0.66 -3.91
C LEU A 70 6.57 -0.85 -5.39
N ALA A 71 7.47 -0.45 -6.30
CA ALA A 71 7.27 -0.64 -7.74
C ALA A 71 7.17 -2.13 -8.12
N VAL A 72 7.99 -3.00 -7.52
CA VAL A 72 7.92 -4.45 -7.72
C VAL A 72 6.60 -5.03 -7.22
N VAL A 73 6.14 -4.60 -6.03
CA VAL A 73 4.86 -5.04 -5.47
C VAL A 73 3.71 -4.65 -6.39
N ILE A 74 3.65 -3.39 -6.84
CA ILE A 74 2.61 -2.90 -7.76
C ILE A 74 2.67 -3.69 -9.07
N SER A 75 3.84 -3.84 -9.67
CA SER A 75 3.97 -4.49 -10.98
C SER A 75 3.49 -5.94 -10.95
N ARG A 76 3.86 -6.70 -9.91
CA ARG A 76 3.45 -8.11 -9.77
C ARG A 76 1.98 -8.27 -9.43
N PHE A 77 1.42 -7.33 -8.67
CA PHE A 77 0.01 -7.38 -8.29
C PHE A 77 -0.94 -7.05 -9.46
N ILE A 78 -0.59 -6.09 -10.31
CA ILE A 78 -1.45 -5.69 -11.45
C ILE A 78 -1.24 -6.53 -12.70
N ALA A 79 -0.09 -7.21 -12.81
CA ALA A 79 0.25 -8.06 -13.93
C ALA A 79 0.85 -9.39 -13.41
N PRO A 80 0.02 -10.24 -12.80
CA PRO A 80 0.43 -11.59 -12.45
C PRO A 80 0.72 -12.40 -13.73
N ASP A 81 1.77 -13.24 -13.69
CA ASP A 81 2.15 -14.13 -14.79
C ASP A 81 1.01 -15.09 -15.22
#